data_AF-A0A948PM49-F1
#
_entry.id   AF-A0A948PM49-F1
#
_cell.length_a   1.000
_cell.length_b   1.000
_cell.length_c   1.000
_cell.angle_alpha   90.00
_cell.angle_beta   90.00
_cell.angle_gamma   90.00
#
_symmetry.space_group_name_H-M   'P 1'
#
loop_
_entity.id
_entity.type
_entity.pdbx_description
1 polymer ?
#
loop_
_entity_poly.entity_id
_entity_poly.type
_entity_poly.pdbx_seq_one_letter_code
_entity_poly.pdbx_strand_id
1 'polypeptide(L)' 'MEDTEKGCRKYVCKDCGGCLAKTRCTKGKNRQIQVNQQLDKYRSGMREKLNSEQGKKKYLERMSEVEAPFGNILYNQNAR' A
#
# COMPACT_ATOMS: atom_id res chain seq x y z
N MET A 1 -10.45 18.84 -14.16
CA MET A 1 -9.53 17.86 -13.55
C MET A 1 -8.87 18.58 -12.39
N GLU A 2 -9.59 18.67 -11.28
CA GLU A 2 -9.11 19.31 -10.05
C GLU A 2 -9.41 18.36 -8.89
N ASP A 3 -8.60 17.32 -8.77
CA ASP A 3 -8.57 16.45 -7.60
C ASP A 3 -7.90 17.23 -6.45
N THR A 4 -8.64 18.20 -5.90
CA THR A 4 -8.24 18.86 -4.66
C THR A 4 -8.25 17.80 -3.57
N GLU A 5 -7.07 17.50 -3.03
CA GLU A 5 -6.80 16.58 -1.93
C GLU A 5 -7.60 17.00 -0.67
N LYS A 6 -8.90 16.72 -0.62
CA LYS A 6 -9.75 16.98 0.55
C LYS A 6 -9.27 16.11 1.71
N GLY A 7 -8.47 16.68 2.62
CA GLY A 7 -8.04 16.06 3.88
C GLY A 7 -6.54 15.83 4.07
N CYS A 8 -5.68 16.21 3.12
CA CYS A 8 -4.22 16.05 3.24
C CYS A 8 -3.59 17.25 3.98
N ARG A 9 -2.98 17.02 5.14
CA ARG A 9 -2.22 18.03 5.88
C ARG A 9 -0.74 17.94 5.55
N LYS A 10 -0.14 19.07 5.15
CA LYS A 10 1.28 19.17 4.85
C LYS A 10 2.04 19.80 6.03
N TYR A 11 3.03 19.08 6.53
CA TYR A 11 3.95 19.52 7.58
C TYR A 11 5.32 19.76 6.97
N VAL A 12 5.91 20.92 7.24
CA VAL A 12 7.23 21.31 6.72
C VAL A 12 8.09 21.77 7.88
N CYS A 13 9.32 21.28 7.94
CA CYS A 13 10.29 21.77 8.91
C CYS A 13 10.68 23.22 8.57
N LYS A 14 10.74 24.08 9.60
CA LYS A 14 11.06 25.50 9.43
C LYS A 14 12.51 25.69 8.93
N ASP A 15 13.46 24.99 9.54
CA ASP A 15 14.86 25.03 9.14
C ASP A 15 15.53 23.65 9.32
N CYS A 16 16.29 23.24 8.31
CA CYS A 16 17.10 22.02 8.28
C CYS A 16 18.58 22.32 7.97
N GLY A 17 19.01 23.59 7.97
CA GLY A 17 20.35 24.03 7.55
C GLY A 17 21.48 23.40 8.36
N GLY A 18 21.37 23.41 9.69
CA GLY A 18 22.39 22.88 10.61
C GLY A 18 22.17 21.45 11.11
N CYS A 19 21.24 20.69 10.50
CA CYS A 19 20.89 19.37 11.02
C CYS A 19 21.93 18.31 10.64
N LEU A 20 22.63 17.74 11.63
CA LEU A 20 23.61 16.65 11.43
C LEU A 20 23.00 15.40 10.78
N ALA A 21 21.71 15.16 11.00
CA ALA A 21 20.99 14.03 10.42
C ALA A 21 20.42 14.30 9.02
N LYS A 22 20.64 15.49 8.43
CA LYS A 22 20.02 15.89 7.15
C LYS A 22 20.26 14.87 6.05
N THR A 23 21.49 14.40 5.92
CA THR A 23 21.92 13.41 4.92
C THR A 23 21.10 12.11 4.96
N ARG A 24 20.69 11.65 6.15
CA ARG A 24 19.84 10.46 6.34
C ARG A 24 18.34 10.78 6.38
N CYS A 25 17.98 12.02 6.69
CA CYS A 25 16.59 12.40 6.97
C CYS A 25 15.81 12.85 5.72
N THR A 26 16.40 13.70 4.88
CA THR A 26 15.73 14.20 3.66
C THR A 26 16.75 14.62 2.61
N LYS A 27 16.43 14.37 1.33
CA LYS A 27 17.20 14.87 0.18
C LYS A 27 16.80 16.31 -0.23
N GLY A 28 15.73 16.85 0.35
CA GLY A 28 15.22 18.19 0.03
C GLY A 28 15.85 19.29 0.89
N LYS A 29 15.46 20.55 0.60
CA LYS A 29 15.92 21.72 1.38
C LYS A 29 15.52 21.60 2.86
N ASN A 30 14.23 21.33 3.09
CA ASN A 30 13.62 21.06 4.40
C ASN A 30 12.79 19.78 4.32
N ARG A 31 12.69 19.05 5.44
CA ARG A 31 11.85 17.85 5.53
C ARG A 31 10.37 18.23 5.37
N GLN A 32 9.65 17.49 4.53
CA GLN A 32 8.21 17.64 4.33
C GLN A 32 7.52 16.28 4.54
N ILE A 33 6.35 16.30 5.15
CA ILE A 33 5.51 15.12 5.38
C ILE A 33 4.07 15.49 5.04
N GLN A 34 3.39 14.64 4.28
CA GLN A 34 1.97 14.75 4.02
C GLN A 34 1.23 13.67 4.82
N VAL A 35 0.22 14.06 5.58
CA VAL A 35 -0.58 13.17 6.40
C VAL A 35 -2.05 13.31 6.00
N ASN A 36 -2.63 12.21 5.52
CA ASN A 36 -4.05 12.12 5.23
C ASN A 36 -4.73 11.22 6.27
N GLN A 37 -5.29 11.87 7.29
CA GLN A 37 -5.91 11.15 8.42
C GLN A 37 -7.14 10.34 8.01
N GLN A 38 -7.88 10.79 7.00
CA GLN A 38 -9.05 10.07 6.53
C GLN A 38 -8.64 8.78 5.83
N LEU A 39 -7.61 8.86 4.98
CA LEU A 39 -7.02 7.68 4.33
C LEU A 39 -6.45 6.70 5.37
N ASP A 40 -5.77 7.20 6.40
CA ASP A 40 -5.22 6.36 7.46
C ASP A 40 -6.33 5.62 8.23
N LYS A 41 -7.45 6.28 8.54
CA LYS A 41 -8.63 5.63 9.14
C LYS A 41 -9.17 4.49 8.28
N TYR A 42 -9.33 4.72 6.97
CA TYR A 42 -9.79 3.67 6.07
C TYR A 42 -8.81 2.49 6.00
N ARG A 43 -7.50 2.77 5.92
CA ARG A 43 -6.46 1.73 5.91
C ARG A 43 -6.49 0.89 7.18
N SER A 44 -6.61 1.52 8.35
CA SER A 44 -6.71 0.80 9.62
C SER A 44 -7.95 -0.10 9.67
N GLY A 45 -9.13 0.43 9.33
CA GLY A 45 -10.36 -0.36 9.32
C GLY A 45 -10.34 -1.50 8.31
N MET A 46 -9.68 -1.33 7.16
CA MET A 46 -9.50 -2.41 6.19
C MET A 46 -8.55 -3.49 6.69
N ARG A 47 -7.44 -3.12 7.37
CA ARG A 47 -6.53 -4.09 7.98
C ARG A 47 -7.22 -4.93 9.05
N GLU A 48 -8.02 -4.30 9.91
CA GLU A 48 -8.81 -5.00 10.92
C GLU A 48 -9.78 -6.01 10.28
N LYS A 49 -10.51 -5.58 9.23
CA LYS A 49 -11.41 -6.47 8.49
C LYS A 49 -10.69 -7.66 7.85
N LEU A 50 -9.55 -7.42 7.19
CA LEU A 50 -8.77 -8.47 6.53
C LEU A 50 -8.16 -9.45 7.53
N ASN A 51 -7.71 -8.95 8.69
CA ASN A 51 -7.10 -9.77 9.75
C ASN A 51 -8.13 -10.49 10.64
N SER A 52 -9.42 -10.18 10.52
CA SER A 52 -10.49 -10.92 11.20
C SER A 52 -10.59 -12.35 10.67
N GLU A 53 -11.08 -13.28 11.48
CA GLU A 53 -11.26 -14.68 11.07
C GLU A 53 -12.20 -14.82 9.86
N GLN A 54 -13.25 -14.00 9.80
CA GLN A 54 -14.14 -13.94 8.63
C GLN A 54 -13.40 -13.40 7.38
N GLY A 55 -12.55 -12.40 7.55
CA GLY A 55 -11.73 -11.83 6.48
C GLY A 55 -10.73 -12.84 5.92
N LYS A 56 -10.02 -13.55 6.80
CA LYS A 56 -9.09 -14.62 6.43
C LYS A 56 -9.81 -15.77 5.73
N LYS A 57 -10.97 -16.22 6.23
CA LYS A 57 -11.76 -17.27 5.59
C LYS A 57 -12.15 -16.89 4.16
N LYS A 58 -12.69 -15.68 3.97
CA LYS A 58 -13.01 -15.15 2.63
C LYS A 58 -11.78 -14.98 1.74
N TYR A 59 -10.63 -14.63 2.31
CA TYR A 59 -9.37 -14.56 1.58
C TYR A 59 -8.95 -15.94 1.07
N LEU A 60 -9.03 -16.98 1.91
CA LEU A 60 -8.76 -18.36 1.53
C LEU A 60 -9.73 -18.87 0.46
N GLU A 61 -11.02 -18.54 0.56
CA GLU A 61 -12.01 -18.87 -0.48
C GLU A 61 -11.69 -18.24 -1.84
N ARG A 62 -11.08 -17.04 -1.85
CA ARG A 62 -10.61 -16.36 -3.07
C ARG A 62 -9.25 -16.86 -3.55
N MET A 63 -8.53 -17.58 -2.70
CA MET A 63 -7.27 -18.21 -3.05
C MET A 63 -7.58 -19.49 -3.84
N SER A 64 -8.14 -19.33 -5.03
CA SER A 64 -8.24 -20.42 -5.98
C SER A 64 -6.84 -20.71 -6.51
N GLU A 65 -6.36 -21.94 -6.34
CA GLU A 65 -5.25 -22.47 -7.13
C GLU A 65 -5.74 -22.56 -8.58
N VAL A 66 -5.62 -21.45 -9.33
CA VAL A 66 -5.71 -21.52 -10.77
C VAL A 66 -4.45 -22.26 -11.19
N GLU A 67 -4.55 -23.56 -11.45
CA GLU A 67 -3.52 -24.22 -12.23
C GLU A 67 -3.27 -23.36 -13.46
N ALA A 68 -2.00 -23.00 -13.70
CA ALA A 68 -1.68 -22.23 -14.88
C ALA A 68 -2.31 -22.94 -16.08
N PRO A 69 -3.10 -22.26 -16.93
CA PRO A 69 -3.80 -22.90 -18.03
C PRO A 69 -2.85 -23.68 -18.94
N PHE A 70 -1.57 -23.29 -18.95
CA PHE A 70 -0.49 -24.04 -19.60
C PHE A 70 -0.32 -25.48 -19.11
N GLY A 71 -0.43 -25.77 -17.82
CA GLY A 71 -0.31 -27.14 -17.30
C GLY A 71 -1.42 -28.05 -17.83
N ASN A 72 -2.66 -27.55 -17.81
CA ASN A 72 -3.81 -28.23 -18.38
C ASN A 72 -3.72 -28.38 -19.91
N ILE A 73 -3.24 -27.35 -20.62
CA ILE A 73 -3.05 -27.41 -22.07
C ILE A 73 -1.97 -28.42 -22.44
N LEU A 74 -0.81 -28.42 -21.77
CA LEU A 74 0.28 -29.38 -22.01
C LEU A 74 -0.18 -30.82 -21.78
N TYR A 75 -0.85 -31.08 -20.64
CA TYR A 75 -1.38 -32.40 -20.31
C TYR A 75 -2.44 -32.86 -21.32
N ASN A 76 -3.42 -32.01 -21.63
CA ASN A 76 -4.53 -32.37 -22.52
C ASN A 76 -4.14 -32.45 -24.00
N GLN A 77 -3.12 -31.68 -24.43
CA GLN A 77 -2.65 -31.70 -25.82
C GLN A 77 -1.58 -32.78 -26.08
N ASN A 78 -1.17 -33.57 -25.08
CA ASN A 78 -0.04 -34.50 -25.17
C ASN A 78 1.23 -33.83 -25.77
N ALA A 79 1.39 -32.52 -25.54
CA ALA A 79 2.58 -31.81 -25.97
C ALA A 79 3.69 -32.18 -24.98
N ARG A 80 4.63 -33.01 -25.43
CA ARG A 80 5.87 -33.30 -24.69
C ARG A 80 6.83 -32.13 -24.72
#